data_AF-A0AAD5YRT0-F1
#
_entry.id   AF-A0AAD5YRT0-F1
#
_cell.length_a   1.000
_cell.length_b   1.000
_cell.length_c   1.000
_cell.angle_alpha   90.00
_cell.angle_beta   90.00
_cell.angle_gamma   90.00
#
_symmetry.space_group_name_H-M   'P 1'
#
loop_
_entity.id
_entity.type
_entity.pdbx_description
1 polymer ?
#
loop_
_entity_poly.entity_id
_entity_poly.type
_entity_poly.pdbx_seq_one_letter_code
_entity_poly.pdbx_strand_id
1 'polypeptide(L)'
;MEIEYDLRLGQAYDAIDSLRTAVYLFNAAKGKKKKHIRGVQYITRANKILNDLAEDKYTCAQVYQLAYKALLSIGLPPDSELRPLRRDELWGRDMTTVHGPGESTPEPWWWMVGKPPSLSEEAWHIELDRVRWFRMRASLHRMHEELEILNEEFKRTLRSFNKYQEIWRKMGNSTSQGPGSSPYAYRQAAMYGRFSAMASSAYAKALKCTPSQVELA
;
A
#
# COMPACT_ATOMS: atom_id res chain seq x y z
N MET A 1 4.11 47.37 -9.64
CA MET A 1 4.94 46.18 -9.38
C MET A 1 4.21 45.17 -8.50
N GLU A 2 3.46 45.61 -7.48
CA GLU A 2 2.63 44.73 -6.64
C GLU A 2 1.61 43.90 -7.43
N ILE A 3 0.90 44.49 -8.40
CA ILE A 3 -0.09 43.76 -9.22
C ILE A 3 0.53 42.59 -10.00
N GLU A 4 1.71 42.78 -10.60
CA GLU A 4 2.41 41.70 -11.32
C GLU A 4 2.89 40.62 -10.36
N TYR A 5 3.35 41.01 -9.15
CA TYR A 5 3.73 40.05 -8.12
C TYR A 5 2.55 39.16 -7.72
N ASP A 6 1.40 39.74 -7.43
CA ASP A 6 0.19 39.01 -7.03
C ASP A 6 -0.31 38.07 -8.13
N LEU A 7 -0.27 38.51 -9.39
CA LEU A 7 -0.61 37.67 -10.54
C LEU A 7 0.32 36.47 -10.68
N ARG A 8 1.63 36.67 -10.53
CA ARG A 8 2.61 35.58 -10.60
C ARG A 8 2.52 34.63 -9.41
N LEU A 9 2.19 35.16 -8.24
CA LEU A 9 1.95 34.38 -7.04
C LEU A 9 0.75 33.46 -7.22
N GLY A 10 -0.38 33.99 -7.70
CA GLY A 10 -1.56 33.19 -8.07
C GLY A 10 -1.23 32.14 -9.14
N GLN A 11 -0.53 32.53 -10.20
CA GLN A 11 -0.09 31.61 -11.26
C GLN A 11 0.78 30.46 -10.70
N ALA A 12 1.63 30.73 -9.72
CA ALA A 12 2.47 29.71 -9.09
C ALA A 12 1.65 28.73 -8.25
N TYR A 13 0.68 29.21 -7.46
CA TYR A 13 -0.22 28.35 -6.69
C TYR A 13 -1.11 27.48 -7.58
N ASP A 14 -1.71 28.07 -8.63
CA ASP A 14 -2.55 27.34 -9.60
C ASP A 14 -1.74 26.26 -10.34
N ALA A 15 -0.47 26.55 -10.67
CA ALA A 15 0.42 25.60 -11.31
C ALA A 15 0.78 24.42 -10.39
N ILE A 16 0.96 24.67 -9.08
CA ILE A 16 1.18 23.62 -8.09
C ILE A 16 -0.06 22.74 -7.92
N ASP A 17 -1.26 23.34 -7.88
CA ASP A 17 -2.50 22.56 -7.76
C ASP A 17 -2.78 21.70 -9.00
N SER A 18 -2.52 22.26 -10.18
CA SER A 18 -2.53 21.53 -11.44
C SER A 18 -1.51 20.38 -11.45
N LEU A 19 -0.31 20.60 -10.89
CA LEU A 19 0.72 19.57 -10.78
C LEU A 19 0.30 18.43 -9.83
N ARG A 20 -0.33 18.73 -8.69
CA ARG A 20 -0.91 17.72 -7.79
C ARG A 20 -1.88 16.83 -8.53
N THR A 21 -2.81 17.45 -9.26
CA THR A 21 -3.83 16.75 -10.03
C THR A 21 -3.21 15.86 -11.11
N ALA A 22 -2.25 16.38 -11.88
CA ALA A 22 -1.53 15.61 -12.89
C ALA A 22 -0.78 14.40 -12.29
N VAL A 23 -0.12 14.58 -11.14
CA VAL A 23 0.59 13.49 -10.45
C VAL A 23 -0.38 12.44 -9.92
N TYR A 24 -1.51 12.83 -9.34
CA TYR A 24 -2.55 11.92 -8.89
C TYR A 24 -3.13 11.09 -10.05
N LEU A 25 -3.48 11.74 -11.16
CA LEU A 25 -4.01 11.07 -12.35
C LEU A 25 -3.00 10.07 -12.92
N PHE A 26 -1.74 10.47 -13.05
CA PHE A 26 -0.65 9.61 -13.50
C PHE A 26 -0.50 8.38 -12.60
N ASN A 27 -0.45 8.57 -11.27
CA ASN A 27 -0.31 7.48 -10.31
C ASN A 27 -1.50 6.52 -10.37
N ALA A 28 -2.73 7.03 -10.42
CA ALA A 28 -3.93 6.22 -10.54
C ALA A 28 -3.96 5.41 -11.85
N ALA A 29 -3.58 6.02 -12.99
CA ALA A 29 -3.47 5.33 -14.27
C ALA A 29 -2.39 4.24 -14.26
N LYS A 30 -1.23 4.54 -13.64
CA LYS A 30 -0.12 3.59 -13.47
C LYS A 30 -0.56 2.39 -12.63
N GLY A 31 -1.27 2.62 -11.53
CA GLY A 31 -1.86 1.58 -10.69
C GLY A 31 -2.88 0.72 -11.44
N LYS A 32 -3.80 1.33 -12.19
CA LYS A 32 -4.80 0.62 -13.03
C LYS A 32 -4.13 -0.26 -14.08
N LYS A 33 -3.12 0.26 -14.79
CA LYS A 33 -2.35 -0.50 -15.78
C LYS A 33 -1.70 -1.73 -15.14
N LYS A 34 -1.03 -1.56 -13.99
CA LYS A 34 -0.35 -2.66 -13.28
C LYS A 34 -1.33 -3.77 -12.88
N LYS A 35 -2.54 -3.41 -12.45
CA LYS A 35 -3.55 -4.37 -11.96
C LYS A 35 -4.26 -5.12 -13.10
N HIS A 36 -4.67 -4.42 -14.16
CA HIS A 36 -5.67 -4.96 -15.11
C HIS A 36 -5.14 -5.23 -16.52
N ILE A 37 -4.07 -4.58 -16.96
CA ILE A 37 -3.68 -4.59 -18.36
C ILE A 37 -2.68 -5.71 -18.66
N ARG A 38 -3.06 -6.61 -19.57
CA ARG A 38 -2.26 -7.74 -20.06
C ARG A 38 -2.23 -7.73 -21.59
N GLY A 39 -1.14 -8.23 -22.19
CA GLY A 39 -0.99 -8.35 -23.65
C GLY A 39 -0.43 -7.09 -24.34
N VAL A 40 0.31 -7.30 -25.43
CA VAL A 40 1.17 -6.28 -26.07
C VAL A 40 0.40 -5.07 -26.59
N GLN A 41 -0.75 -5.28 -27.25
CA GLN A 41 -1.55 -4.18 -27.82
C GLN A 41 -2.13 -3.27 -26.72
N TYR A 42 -2.70 -3.86 -25.67
CA TYR A 42 -3.25 -3.12 -24.54
C TYR A 42 -2.16 -2.41 -23.74
N ILE A 43 -0.98 -3.02 -23.58
CA ILE A 43 0.20 -2.39 -22.97
C ILE A 43 0.60 -1.15 -23.76
N THR A 44 0.62 -1.23 -25.10
CA THR A 44 1.02 -0.10 -25.96
C THR A 44 0.05 1.08 -25.82
N ARG A 45 -1.27 0.83 -25.86
CA ARG A 45 -2.28 1.88 -25.63
C ARG A 45 -2.19 2.49 -24.24
N ALA A 46 -1.98 1.65 -23.22
CA ALA A 46 -1.80 2.12 -21.85
C ALA A 46 -0.52 2.95 -21.67
N ASN A 47 0.56 2.58 -22.35
CA ASN A 47 1.80 3.35 -22.37
C ASN A 47 1.61 4.72 -23.00
N LYS A 48 0.83 4.82 -24.08
CA LYS A 48 0.51 6.11 -24.68
C LYS A 48 -0.18 7.03 -23.67
N ILE A 49 -1.25 6.56 -23.02
CA ILE A 49 -1.96 7.32 -21.99
C ILE A 49 -1.02 7.74 -20.84
N LEU A 50 -0.12 6.85 -20.41
CA LEU A 50 0.85 7.17 -19.36
C LEU A 50 1.88 8.22 -19.81
N ASN A 51 2.30 8.19 -21.07
CA ASN A 51 3.21 9.17 -21.62
C ASN A 51 2.52 10.53 -21.71
N ASP A 52 1.27 10.59 -22.18
CA ASP A 52 0.46 11.81 -22.25
C ASP A 52 0.32 12.42 -20.83
N LEU A 53 -0.06 11.61 -19.84
CA LEU A 53 -0.14 12.06 -18.43
C LEU A 53 1.22 12.44 -17.84
N ALA A 54 2.32 11.82 -18.28
CA ALA A 54 3.65 12.23 -17.86
C ALA A 54 4.02 13.60 -18.45
N GLU A 55 3.66 13.85 -19.70
CA GLU A 55 3.83 15.13 -20.37
C GLU A 55 3.03 16.24 -19.69
N ASP A 56 1.79 15.97 -19.29
CA ASP A 56 0.97 16.91 -18.50
C ASP A 56 1.68 17.34 -17.21
N LYS A 57 2.25 16.39 -16.47
CA LYS A 57 3.05 16.69 -15.25
C LYS A 57 4.23 17.62 -15.56
N TYR A 58 4.96 17.34 -16.62
CA TYR A 58 6.11 18.17 -17.01
C TYR A 58 5.66 19.56 -17.44
N THR A 59 4.53 19.68 -18.12
CA THR A 59 3.96 20.96 -18.53
C THR A 59 3.56 21.81 -17.33
N CYS A 60 2.83 21.24 -16.35
CA CYS A 60 2.51 21.94 -15.10
C CYS A 60 3.77 22.38 -14.34
N ALA A 61 4.78 21.51 -14.27
CA ALA A 61 6.05 21.84 -13.63
C ALA A 61 6.79 22.98 -14.33
N GLN A 62 6.75 23.04 -15.67
CA GLN A 62 7.35 24.13 -16.44
C GLN A 62 6.63 25.46 -16.21
N VAL A 63 5.29 25.46 -16.18
CA VAL A 63 4.50 26.67 -15.88
C VAL A 63 4.89 27.21 -14.50
N TYR A 64 5.00 26.34 -13.50
CA TYR A 64 5.48 26.73 -12.17
C TYR A 64 6.89 27.32 -12.21
N GLN A 65 7.84 26.65 -12.88
CA GLN A 65 9.22 27.13 -12.97
C GLN A 65 9.33 28.50 -13.66
N LEU A 66 8.51 28.77 -14.68
CA LEU A 66 8.45 30.06 -15.34
C LEU A 66 7.89 31.15 -14.41
N ALA A 67 6.79 30.87 -13.71
CA ALA A 67 6.21 31.80 -12.73
C ALA A 67 7.20 32.08 -11.58
N TYR A 68 7.89 31.04 -11.08
CA TYR A 68 8.90 31.16 -10.04
C TYR A 68 10.11 32.01 -10.48
N LYS A 69 10.61 31.84 -11.70
CA LYS A 69 11.68 32.68 -12.24
C LYS A 69 11.26 34.15 -12.35
N ALA A 70 10.02 34.42 -12.77
CA ALA A 70 9.47 35.76 -12.80
C ALA A 70 9.38 36.36 -11.38
N LEU A 71 8.89 35.60 -10.40
CA LEU A 71 8.85 36.02 -9.00
C LEU A 71 10.25 36.33 -8.43
N LEU A 72 11.25 35.50 -8.74
CA LEU A 72 12.64 35.76 -8.37
C LEU A 72 13.16 37.08 -8.98
N SER A 73 12.79 37.39 -10.22
CA SER A 73 13.20 38.64 -10.87
C SER A 73 12.55 39.89 -10.26
N ILE A 74 11.35 39.74 -9.67
CA ILE A 74 10.61 40.84 -9.00
C ILE A 74 11.11 41.06 -7.57
N GLY A 75 11.63 40.01 -6.92
CA GLY A 75 12.19 40.07 -5.56
C GLY A 75 11.45 39.21 -4.54
N LEU A 76 11.19 37.95 -4.89
CA LEU A 76 10.58 36.98 -3.97
C LEU A 76 11.39 36.89 -2.65
N PRO A 77 10.75 37.05 -1.48
CA PRO A 77 11.42 36.92 -0.20
C PRO A 77 12.03 35.52 -0.04
N PRO A 78 13.21 35.40 0.60
CA PRO A 78 13.88 34.11 0.81
C PRO A 78 13.11 33.18 1.76
N ASP A 79 12.19 33.73 2.57
CA ASP A 79 11.34 32.99 3.52
C ASP A 79 10.00 32.54 2.90
N SER A 80 9.87 32.61 1.57
CA SER A 80 8.66 32.16 0.88
C SER A 80 8.52 30.62 0.92
N GLU A 81 7.27 30.14 1.03
CA GLU A 81 6.93 28.72 0.88
C GLU A 81 7.29 28.15 -0.50
N LEU A 82 7.46 29.02 -1.51
CA LEU A 82 7.78 28.65 -2.88
C LEU A 82 9.28 28.40 -3.06
N ARG A 83 9.63 27.20 -3.55
CA ARG A 83 11.01 26.74 -3.73
C ARG A 83 11.26 26.29 -5.17
N PRO A 84 12.52 26.21 -5.63
CA PRO A 84 12.80 25.69 -6.97
C PRO A 84 12.36 24.23 -7.10
N LEU A 85 11.57 23.94 -8.12
CA LEU A 85 11.05 22.59 -8.39
C LEU A 85 12.07 21.77 -9.20
N ARG A 86 12.56 20.66 -8.65
CA ARG A 86 13.48 19.75 -9.36
C ARG A 86 12.72 18.70 -10.17
N ARG A 87 13.32 18.21 -11.26
CA ARG A 87 12.72 17.13 -12.07
C ARG A 87 12.54 15.85 -11.26
N ASP A 88 13.46 15.57 -10.35
CA ASP A 88 13.43 14.38 -9.49
C ASP A 88 12.34 14.43 -8.42
N GLU A 89 11.70 15.59 -8.25
CA GLU A 89 10.63 15.83 -7.26
C GLU A 89 9.23 15.73 -7.89
N LEU A 90 9.12 15.37 -9.19
CA LEU A 90 7.84 15.25 -9.91
C LEU A 90 7.14 13.91 -9.63
N TRP A 91 7.07 13.54 -8.37
CA TRP A 91 6.40 12.33 -7.90
C TRP A 91 5.57 12.61 -6.65
N GLY A 92 4.63 11.73 -6.40
CA GLY A 92 3.85 11.69 -5.18
C GLY A 92 3.51 10.25 -4.87
N ARG A 93 3.10 9.99 -3.63
CA ARG A 93 2.75 8.64 -3.23
C ARG A 93 1.50 8.18 -3.95
N ASP A 94 1.51 6.92 -4.40
CA ASP A 94 0.30 6.31 -4.93
C ASP A 94 -0.67 6.03 -3.78
N MET A 95 -1.77 6.78 -3.73
CA MET A 95 -2.83 6.61 -2.75
C MET A 95 -3.66 5.33 -2.97
N THR A 96 -3.48 4.66 -4.11
CA THR A 96 -4.21 3.43 -4.48
C THR A 96 -3.49 2.13 -4.08
N THR A 97 -2.26 2.24 -3.58
CA THR A 97 -1.46 1.13 -3.10
C THR A 97 -1.38 1.13 -1.58
N VAL A 98 -1.47 -0.05 -0.98
CA VAL A 98 -1.13 -0.24 0.43
C VAL A 98 0.40 -0.17 0.53
N HIS A 99 0.91 0.75 1.36
CA HIS A 99 2.34 0.89 1.62
C HIS A 99 2.73 0.03 2.83
N GLY A 100 3.95 -0.51 2.82
CA GLY A 100 4.44 -1.29 3.97
C GLY A 100 4.75 -0.40 5.19
N PRO A 101 4.73 -0.96 6.41
CA PRO A 101 5.30 -0.29 7.58
C PRO A 101 6.76 0.10 7.31
N GLY A 102 7.16 1.34 7.60
CA GLY A 102 8.53 1.83 7.39
C GLY A 102 8.84 2.35 5.98
N GLU A 103 7.91 2.24 5.03
CA GLU A 103 8.06 2.77 3.66
C GLU A 103 7.68 4.27 3.59
N SER A 104 8.28 5.08 4.46
CA SER A 104 8.00 6.51 4.57
C SER A 104 9.12 7.36 3.96
N THR A 105 9.26 7.34 2.63
CA THR A 105 9.95 8.45 1.96
C THR A 105 9.10 9.72 2.13
N PRO A 106 9.69 10.82 2.63
CA PRO A 106 8.99 12.10 2.72
C PRO A 106 8.63 12.58 1.31
N GLU A 107 7.43 13.12 1.16
CA GLU A 107 6.98 13.67 -0.12
C GLU A 107 7.69 15.01 -0.41
N PRO A 108 7.79 15.39 -1.69
CA PRO A 108 8.32 16.68 -2.08
C PRO A 108 7.62 17.88 -1.41
N TRP A 109 8.35 18.97 -1.18
CA TRP A 109 7.88 20.17 -0.48
C TRP A 109 6.60 20.78 -1.07
N TRP A 110 6.41 20.69 -2.40
CA TRP A 110 5.28 21.29 -3.11
C TRP A 110 3.92 20.65 -2.77
N TRP A 111 3.91 19.46 -2.14
CA TRP A 111 2.71 18.87 -1.57
C TRP A 111 2.16 19.67 -0.39
N MET A 112 3.00 20.46 0.28
CA MET A 112 2.67 21.19 1.52
C MET A 112 2.25 22.65 1.27
N VAL A 113 2.41 23.16 0.05
CA VAL A 113 2.16 24.58 -0.32
C VAL A 113 0.67 24.95 -0.30
N GLY A 114 0.33 26.17 0.10
CA GLY A 114 -1.06 26.63 0.07
C GLY A 114 -1.87 26.21 1.29
N LYS A 115 -1.19 26.07 2.44
CA LYS A 115 -1.82 25.94 3.75
C LYS A 115 -2.76 27.14 3.96
N PRO A 116 -4.04 26.95 4.32
CA PRO A 116 -4.87 28.07 4.70
C PRO A 116 -4.32 28.70 5.99
N PRO A 117 -4.27 30.03 6.10
CA PRO A 117 -3.70 30.71 7.27
C PRO A 117 -4.46 30.40 8.58
N SER A 118 -5.68 29.88 8.48
CA SER A 118 -6.50 29.44 9.61
C SER A 118 -6.07 28.09 10.21
N LEU A 119 -5.23 27.31 9.53
CA LEU A 119 -4.78 26.00 10.00
C LEU A 119 -3.30 26.03 10.44
N SER A 120 -3.02 25.38 11.58
CA SER A 120 -1.64 25.04 11.96
C SER A 120 -1.03 24.10 10.93
N GLU A 121 0.30 24.09 10.84
CA GLU A 121 1.05 23.19 9.95
C GLU A 121 0.69 21.73 10.24
N GLU A 122 0.62 21.33 11.51
CA GLU A 122 0.23 19.99 11.94
C GLU A 122 -1.22 19.64 11.55
N ALA A 123 -2.16 20.59 11.69
CA ALA A 123 -3.56 20.37 11.35
C ALA A 123 -3.75 20.20 9.83
N TRP A 124 -2.99 20.95 9.03
CA TRP A 124 -2.97 20.82 7.58
C TRP A 124 -2.36 19.49 7.13
N HIS A 125 -1.26 19.05 7.76
CA HIS A 125 -0.70 17.71 7.53
C HIS A 125 -1.71 16.61 7.84
N ILE A 126 -2.44 16.73 8.97
CA ILE A 126 -3.48 15.77 9.33
C ILE A 126 -4.60 15.74 8.30
N GLU A 127 -5.06 16.89 7.78
CA GLU A 127 -6.10 16.92 6.73
C GLU A 127 -5.62 16.29 5.42
N LEU A 128 -4.41 16.62 4.95
CA LEU A 128 -3.82 16.05 3.75
C LEU A 128 -3.60 14.53 3.86
N ASP A 129 -3.12 14.06 5.02
CA ASP A 129 -2.86 12.64 5.27
C ASP A 129 -4.07 11.89 5.84
N ARG A 130 -5.22 12.55 6.10
CA ARG A 130 -6.37 11.92 6.78
C ARG A 130 -6.84 10.67 6.06
N VAL A 131 -7.09 10.79 4.76
CA VAL A 131 -7.55 9.67 3.91
C VAL A 131 -6.51 8.55 3.89
N ARG A 132 -5.23 8.92 3.83
CA ARG A 132 -4.11 7.96 3.83
C ARG A 132 -4.01 7.24 5.16
N TRP A 133 -4.12 7.94 6.28
CA TRP A 133 -4.12 7.38 7.62
C TRP A 133 -5.27 6.40 7.81
N PHE A 134 -6.50 6.77 7.43
CA PHE A 134 -7.64 5.87 7.51
C PHE A 134 -7.44 4.60 6.67
N ARG A 135 -6.91 4.71 5.46
CA ARG A 135 -6.60 3.55 4.61
C ARG A 135 -5.50 2.67 5.20
N MET A 136 -4.44 3.26 5.72
CA MET A 136 -3.35 2.53 6.37
C MET A 136 -3.85 1.81 7.62
N ARG A 137 -4.58 2.52 8.48
CA ARG A 137 -5.18 1.96 9.69
C ARG A 137 -6.15 0.83 9.36
N ALA A 138 -7.01 0.98 8.36
CA ALA A 138 -7.90 -0.09 7.90
C ALA A 138 -7.13 -1.30 7.36
N SER A 139 -6.01 -1.07 6.66
CA SER A 139 -5.13 -2.14 6.18
C SER A 139 -4.45 -2.87 7.34
N LEU A 140 -3.94 -2.13 8.33
CA LEU A 140 -3.36 -2.72 9.55
C LEU A 140 -4.39 -3.55 10.31
N HIS A 141 -5.60 -3.04 10.50
CA HIS A 141 -6.71 -3.79 11.13
C HIS A 141 -7.02 -5.08 10.37
N ARG A 142 -7.09 -5.03 9.03
CA ARG A 142 -7.30 -6.23 8.21
C ARG A 142 -6.15 -7.22 8.34
N MET A 143 -4.90 -6.77 8.32
CA MET A 143 -3.74 -7.66 8.51
C MET A 143 -3.76 -8.31 9.89
N HIS A 144 -4.17 -7.56 10.92
CA HIS A 144 -4.34 -8.10 12.26
C HIS A 144 -5.41 -9.19 12.29
N GLU A 145 -6.58 -8.93 11.70
CA GLU A 145 -7.67 -9.91 11.55
C GLU A 145 -7.20 -11.17 10.78
N GLU A 146 -6.47 -11.00 9.67
CA GLU A 146 -5.91 -12.12 8.90
C GLU A 146 -4.93 -12.97 9.72
N LEU A 147 -4.11 -12.34 10.59
CA LEU A 147 -3.22 -13.07 11.50
C LEU A 147 -4.00 -13.87 12.55
N GLU A 148 -5.06 -13.29 13.11
CA GLU A 148 -5.94 -13.99 14.07
C GLU A 148 -6.67 -15.16 13.42
N ILE A 149 -7.22 -14.96 12.22
CA ILE A 149 -7.88 -16.02 11.42
C ILE A 149 -6.88 -17.14 11.14
N LEU A 150 -5.70 -16.81 10.62
CA LEU A 150 -4.67 -17.79 10.30
C LEU A 150 -4.26 -18.62 11.53
N ASN A 151 -4.13 -17.97 12.69
CA ASN A 151 -3.85 -18.64 13.95
C ASN A 151 -4.94 -19.67 14.30
N GLU A 152 -6.22 -19.28 14.22
CA GLU A 152 -7.32 -20.20 14.47
C GLU A 152 -7.44 -21.30 13.41
N GLU A 153 -7.12 -21.03 12.15
CA GLU A 153 -7.05 -22.03 11.09
C GLU A 153 -5.96 -23.08 11.37
N PHE A 154 -4.77 -22.67 11.83
CA PHE A 154 -3.74 -23.62 12.27
C PHE A 154 -4.24 -24.51 13.42
N LYS A 155 -4.89 -23.92 14.44
CA LYS A 155 -5.44 -24.70 15.55
C LYS A 155 -6.56 -25.66 15.08
N ARG A 156 -7.44 -25.22 14.18
CA ARG A 156 -8.52 -26.04 13.61
C ARG A 156 -7.96 -27.20 12.79
N THR A 157 -7.01 -26.95 11.89
CA THR A 157 -6.39 -28.00 11.05
C THR A 157 -5.69 -29.07 11.89
N LEU A 158 -4.94 -28.67 12.93
CA LEU A 158 -4.33 -29.61 13.88
C LEU A 158 -5.37 -30.47 14.60
N ARG A 159 -6.44 -29.85 15.12
CA ARG A 159 -7.55 -30.57 15.77
C ARG A 159 -8.20 -31.56 14.81
N SER A 160 -8.46 -31.15 13.57
CA SER A 160 -9.04 -32.01 12.53
C SER A 160 -8.15 -33.20 12.21
N PHE A 161 -6.85 -33.00 11.97
CA PHE A 161 -5.93 -34.10 11.66
C PHE A 161 -5.78 -35.08 12.83
N ASN A 162 -5.64 -34.59 14.05
CA ASN A 162 -5.59 -35.45 15.24
C ASN A 162 -6.89 -36.25 15.38
N LYS A 163 -8.05 -35.60 15.17
CA LYS A 163 -9.34 -36.28 15.23
C LYS A 163 -9.48 -37.36 14.16
N TYR A 164 -9.09 -37.09 12.92
CA TYR A 164 -9.11 -38.08 11.85
C TYR A 164 -8.15 -39.24 12.14
N GLN A 165 -6.93 -38.95 12.63
CA GLN A 165 -6.00 -39.99 13.05
C GLN A 165 -6.61 -40.91 14.11
N GLU A 166 -7.27 -40.37 15.13
CA GLU A 166 -7.97 -41.16 16.14
C GLU A 166 -9.10 -42.00 15.56
N ILE A 167 -9.94 -41.42 14.70
CA ILE A 167 -11.06 -42.13 14.07
C ILE A 167 -10.54 -43.32 13.24
N TRP A 168 -9.51 -43.08 12.41
CA TRP A 168 -8.89 -44.14 11.61
C TRP A 168 -8.21 -45.22 12.46
N ARG A 169 -7.57 -44.85 13.59
CA ARG A 169 -7.04 -45.85 14.55
C ARG A 169 -8.16 -46.70 15.16
N LYS A 170 -9.27 -46.08 15.56
CA LYS A 170 -10.43 -46.80 16.11
C LYS A 170 -11.02 -47.76 15.08
N MET A 171 -11.15 -47.32 13.82
CA MET A 171 -11.61 -48.19 12.73
C MET A 171 -10.66 -49.36 12.48
N GLY A 172 -9.33 -49.14 12.54
CA GLY A 172 -8.34 -50.21 12.40
C GLY A 172 -8.38 -51.26 13.51
N ASN A 173 -8.76 -50.85 14.74
CA ASN A 173 -8.97 -51.74 15.89
C ASN A 173 -10.31 -52.49 15.87
N SER A 174 -11.24 -52.14 14.99
CA SER A 174 -12.58 -52.72 14.97
C SER A 174 -12.57 -54.05 14.20
N THR A 175 -12.91 -55.14 14.89
CA THR A 175 -12.90 -56.51 14.32
C THR A 175 -13.98 -56.78 13.27
N SER A 176 -14.98 -55.90 13.10
CA SER A 176 -16.15 -56.15 12.23
C SER A 176 -15.90 -55.91 10.74
N GLN A 177 -14.68 -55.61 10.32
CA GLN A 177 -14.33 -55.20 8.95
C GLN A 177 -13.47 -56.26 8.25
N GLY A 178 -13.63 -56.42 6.93
CA GLY A 178 -12.95 -57.45 6.14
C GLY A 178 -11.41 -57.39 6.16
N PRO A 179 -10.72 -58.44 5.69
CA PRO A 179 -9.27 -58.66 5.91
C PRO A 179 -8.34 -57.55 5.38
N GLY A 180 -8.80 -56.69 4.47
CA GLY A 180 -8.03 -55.55 3.95
C GLY A 180 -8.33 -54.19 4.61
N SER A 181 -9.42 -54.07 5.37
CA SER A 181 -9.87 -52.79 5.91
C SER A 181 -9.00 -52.28 7.07
N SER A 182 -8.54 -53.19 7.94
CA SER A 182 -7.72 -52.82 9.10
C SER A 182 -6.35 -52.24 8.70
N PRO A 183 -5.55 -52.89 7.81
CA PRO A 183 -4.30 -52.31 7.32
C PRO A 183 -4.47 -50.95 6.63
N TYR A 184 -5.55 -50.78 5.87
CA TYR A 184 -5.86 -49.51 5.20
C TYR A 184 -6.17 -48.39 6.22
N ALA A 185 -6.98 -48.69 7.24
CA ALA A 185 -7.29 -47.73 8.29
C ALA A 185 -6.04 -47.28 9.06
N TYR A 186 -5.12 -48.20 9.36
CA TYR A 186 -3.82 -47.83 9.94
C TYR A 186 -2.97 -46.95 9.03
N ARG A 187 -2.96 -47.23 7.72
CA ARG A 187 -2.27 -46.37 6.75
C ARG A 187 -2.84 -44.95 6.74
N GLN A 188 -4.16 -44.80 6.76
CA GLN A 188 -4.81 -43.49 6.85
C GLN A 188 -4.49 -42.78 8.17
N ALA A 189 -4.53 -43.49 9.30
CA ALA A 189 -4.13 -42.94 10.59
C ALA A 189 -2.67 -42.43 10.58
N ALA A 190 -1.76 -43.19 9.99
CA ALA A 190 -0.36 -42.76 9.85
C ALA A 190 -0.23 -41.52 8.96
N MET A 191 -1.00 -41.43 7.87
CA MET A 191 -1.02 -40.26 6.98
C MET A 191 -1.48 -39.00 7.74
N TYR A 192 -2.61 -39.06 8.45
CA TYR A 192 -3.11 -37.91 9.22
C TYR A 192 -2.15 -37.52 10.37
N GLY A 193 -1.46 -38.48 10.98
CA GLY A 193 -0.39 -38.20 11.93
C GLY A 193 0.76 -37.39 11.31
N ARG A 194 1.17 -37.72 10.07
CA ARG A 194 2.19 -36.95 9.34
C ARG A 194 1.70 -35.54 9.01
N PHE A 195 0.45 -35.39 8.57
CA PHE A 195 -0.12 -34.07 8.30
C PHE A 195 -0.20 -33.19 9.55
N SER A 196 -0.56 -33.77 10.70
CA SER A 196 -0.53 -33.06 11.99
C SER A 196 0.88 -32.57 12.33
N ALA A 197 1.90 -33.42 12.18
CA ALA A 197 3.29 -33.04 12.43
C ALA A 197 3.78 -31.92 11.48
N MET A 198 3.44 -32.00 10.19
CA MET A 198 3.77 -30.96 9.21
C MET A 198 3.08 -29.63 9.54
N ALA A 199 1.79 -29.67 9.87
CA ALA A 199 1.03 -28.47 10.25
C ALA A 199 1.58 -27.83 11.54
N SER A 200 1.98 -28.64 12.51
CA SER A 200 2.58 -28.15 13.76
C SER A 200 3.93 -27.47 13.51
N SER A 201 4.77 -28.05 12.65
CA SER A 201 6.04 -27.44 12.25
C SER A 201 5.83 -26.11 11.50
N ALA A 202 4.88 -26.07 10.57
CA ALA A 202 4.52 -24.85 9.84
C ALA A 202 4.00 -23.75 10.78
N TYR A 203 3.14 -24.12 11.74
CA TYR A 203 2.62 -23.19 12.76
C TYR A 203 3.73 -22.64 13.65
N ALA A 204 4.64 -23.49 14.13
CA ALA A 204 5.80 -23.06 14.92
C ALA A 204 6.73 -22.12 14.15
N LYS A 205 6.90 -22.34 12.83
CA LYS A 205 7.66 -21.44 11.96
C LYS A 205 6.96 -20.10 11.80
N ALA A 206 5.64 -20.09 11.61
CA ALA A 206 4.86 -18.87 11.49
C ALA A 206 4.96 -18.01 12.77
N LEU A 207 4.84 -18.63 13.95
CA LEU A 207 4.94 -17.95 15.25
C LEU A 207 6.31 -17.29 15.51
N LYS A 208 7.39 -17.86 14.96
CA LYS A 208 8.74 -17.28 15.05
C LYS A 208 8.93 -16.09 14.10
N CYS A 209 8.18 -16.05 13.01
CA CYS A 209 8.30 -15.03 11.98
C CYS A 209 7.42 -13.81 12.27
N THR A 210 6.42 -13.94 13.14
CA THR A 210 5.63 -12.82 13.63
C THR A 210 6.47 -12.02 14.63
N PRO A 211 6.71 -10.71 14.41
CA PRO A 211 7.34 -9.88 15.43
C PRO A 211 6.50 -9.97 16.71
N SER A 212 7.16 -10.26 17.83
CA SER A 212 6.55 -10.25 19.15
C SER A 212 5.73 -8.98 19.27
N GLN A 213 4.45 -9.11 19.63
CA GLN A 213 3.48 -8.02 19.71
C GLN A 213 4.17 -6.73 20.13
N VAL A 214 4.35 -5.81 19.18
CA VAL A 214 4.79 -4.46 19.47
C VAL A 214 3.67 -3.89 20.33
N GLU A 215 4.00 -3.68 21.60
CA GLU A 215 3.18 -2.98 22.58
C GLU A 215 2.68 -1.67 21.95
N LEU A 216 1.45 -1.69 21.46
CA LEU A 216 0.72 -0.49 21.06
C LEU A 216 -0.18 -0.13 22.24
N ALA A 217 0.43 0.58 23.19
CA ALA A 217 -0.27 1.49 24.09
C ALA A 217 -0.64 2.77 23.34
#